data_AF-A0A2H1VDP6-F1
#
_entry.id   AF-A0A2H1VDP6-F1
#
_cell.length_a   1.000
_cell.length_b   1.000
_cell.length_c   1.000
_cell.angle_alpha   90.00
_cell.angle_beta   90.00
_cell.angle_gamma   90.00
#
_symmetry.space_group_name_H-M   'P 1'
#
loop_
_entity.id
_entity.type
_entity.pdbx_description
1 polymer ?
#
loop_
_entity_poly.entity_id
_entity_poly.type
_entity_poly.pdbx_seq_one_letter_code
_entity_poly.pdbx_strand_id
1 'polypeptide(L)'
;MPKKFAGENSKAVAARQRKENEKQEKEQKMKKMMEDAEWEDNDEKLKKKQQKKEDQEKKRLEQLQKKAEAKALLEKEMQSIKAAPKAAPPPPKITRAQIERMKEKTIKAEPVKPVPSKVVVEEPPLEENLNRIHLDGEVAQTVDEAISILGEKSDTDRHPEKRLKAAYTAFEEANLPILKAENPTLRLSQLKQMLRKEWLKSPQNPLNMKV
;
A
#
# COMPACT_ATOMS: atom_id res chain seq x y z
N MET A 1 -31.42 47.05 9.53
CA MET A 1 -31.92 45.94 10.36
C MET A 1 -31.15 44.67 10.01
N PRO A 2 -30.57 43.91 10.96
CA PRO A 2 -29.83 42.71 10.64
C PRO A 2 -30.78 41.61 10.18
N LYS A 3 -30.51 41.04 9.01
CA LYS A 3 -31.34 40.04 8.32
C LYS A 3 -31.36 38.74 9.15
N LYS A 4 -32.44 38.51 9.91
CA LYS A 4 -32.64 37.27 10.65
C LYS A 4 -32.92 36.15 9.63
N PHE A 5 -31.96 35.22 9.47
CA PHE A 5 -32.18 34.01 8.68
C PHE A 5 -33.23 33.15 9.39
N ALA A 6 -34.34 32.85 8.72
CA ALA A 6 -35.50 32.12 9.26
C ALA A 6 -35.28 30.59 9.33
N GLY A 7 -34.07 30.16 9.70
CA GLY A 7 -33.68 28.76 9.83
C GLY A 7 -32.38 28.64 10.62
N GLU A 8 -32.14 27.46 11.21
CA GLU A 8 -30.89 27.22 11.93
C GLU A 8 -29.68 27.42 11.01
N ASN A 9 -28.70 28.20 11.49
CA ASN A 9 -27.50 28.50 10.73
C ASN A 9 -26.75 27.20 10.43
N SER A 10 -26.57 26.86 9.15
CA SER A 10 -25.87 25.65 8.69
C SER A 10 -24.49 25.46 9.37
N LYS A 11 -23.75 26.55 9.65
CA LYS A 11 -22.48 26.48 10.39
C LYS A 11 -22.66 26.08 11.86
N ALA A 12 -23.73 26.53 12.50
CA ALA A 12 -24.06 26.17 13.88
C ALA A 12 -24.53 24.70 13.98
N VAL A 13 -25.30 24.22 12.99
CA VAL A 13 -25.70 22.81 12.89
C VAL A 13 -24.48 21.92 12.69
N ALA A 14 -23.58 22.27 11.77
CA ALA A 14 -22.34 21.53 11.54
C ALA A 14 -21.42 21.52 12.79
N ALA A 15 -21.35 22.64 13.53
CA ALA A 15 -20.59 22.70 14.78
C ALA A 15 -21.20 21.83 15.89
N ARG A 16 -22.54 21.78 16.01
CA ARG A 16 -23.23 20.87 16.93
C ARG A 16 -23.01 19.40 16.55
N GLN A 17 -23.09 19.06 15.26
CA GLN A 17 -22.81 17.71 14.78
C GLN A 17 -21.38 17.27 15.08
N ARG A 18 -20.37 18.13 14.93
CA ARG A 18 -18.98 17.79 15.30
C ARG A 18 -18.84 17.49 16.79
N LYS A 19 -19.43 18.33 17.64
CA LYS A 19 -19.41 18.12 19.10
C LYS A 19 -20.13 16.85 19.51
N GLU A 20 -21.26 16.54 18.86
CA GLU A 20 -22.01 15.31 19.10
C GLU A 20 -21.21 14.08 18.65
N ASN A 21 -20.57 14.12 17.47
CA ASN A 21 -19.72 13.04 17.00
C ASN A 21 -18.51 12.80 17.93
N GLU A 22 -17.83 13.86 18.38
CA GLU A 22 -16.72 13.73 19.35
C GLU A 22 -17.21 13.15 20.69
N LYS A 23 -18.42 13.49 21.12
CA LYS A 23 -19.02 12.93 22.33
C LYS A 23 -19.34 11.45 22.13
N GLN A 24 -19.95 11.08 21.00
CA GLN A 24 -20.24 9.70 20.65
C GLN A 24 -18.97 8.86 20.50
N GLU A 25 -17.92 9.38 19.89
CA GLU A 25 -16.62 8.70 19.80
C GLU A 25 -16.01 8.46 21.19
N LYS A 26 -16.09 9.45 22.09
CA LYS A 26 -15.66 9.28 23.48
C LYS A 26 -16.48 8.25 24.22
N GLU A 27 -17.81 8.29 24.11
CA GLU A 27 -18.70 7.31 24.73
C GLU A 27 -18.45 5.91 24.17
N GLN A 28 -18.28 5.76 22.86
CA GLN A 28 -17.92 4.49 22.23
C GLN A 28 -16.55 4.01 22.68
N LYS A 29 -15.55 4.89 22.79
CA LYS A 29 -14.23 4.52 23.29
C LYS A 29 -14.31 4.07 24.75
N MET A 30 -15.03 4.81 25.60
CA MET A 30 -15.25 4.41 27.00
C MET A 30 -15.99 3.08 27.07
N LYS A 31 -17.01 2.87 26.24
CA LYS A 31 -17.75 1.61 26.17
C LYS A 31 -16.86 0.45 25.73
N LYS A 32 -16.06 0.63 24.68
CA LYS A 32 -15.07 -0.36 24.24
C LYS A 32 -14.06 -0.68 25.34
N MET A 33 -13.54 0.34 26.04
CA MET A 33 -12.60 0.11 27.15
C MET A 33 -13.26 -0.64 28.32
N MET A 34 -14.55 -0.40 28.60
CA MET A 34 -15.30 -1.15 29.60
C MET A 34 -15.56 -2.59 29.16
N GLU A 35 -15.97 -2.80 27.90
CA GLU A 35 -16.16 -4.13 27.31
C GLU A 35 -14.84 -4.92 27.30
N ASP A 36 -13.74 -4.31 26.85
CA ASP A 36 -12.41 -4.92 26.84
C ASP A 36 -11.96 -5.30 28.27
N ALA A 37 -12.25 -4.45 29.26
CA ALA A 37 -11.94 -4.75 30.66
C ALA A 37 -12.83 -5.86 31.23
N GLU A 38 -14.11 -5.93 30.84
CA GLU A 38 -15.04 -6.99 31.24
C GLU A 38 -14.65 -8.35 30.64
N TRP A 39 -14.07 -8.34 29.44
CA TRP A 39 -13.57 -9.53 28.75
C TRP A 39 -12.09 -9.83 29.03
N GLU A 40 -11.44 -9.11 29.94
CA GLU A 40 -10.05 -9.40 30.32
C GLU A 40 -9.96 -10.71 31.10
N ASP A 41 -9.30 -11.72 30.52
CA ASP A 41 -9.06 -13.00 31.18
C ASP A 41 -7.99 -12.84 32.28
N ASN A 42 -8.41 -13.03 33.53
CA ASN A 42 -7.57 -12.88 34.72
C ASN A 42 -6.98 -14.20 35.23
N ASP A 43 -7.03 -15.30 34.46
CA ASP A 43 -6.37 -16.55 34.87
C ASP A 43 -4.84 -16.41 34.88
N GLU A 44 -4.25 -16.43 36.08
CA GLU A 44 -2.82 -16.42 36.36
C GLU A 44 -2.02 -17.44 35.53
N LYS A 45 -2.59 -18.62 35.26
CA LYS A 45 -1.89 -19.66 34.48
C LYS A 45 -1.79 -19.29 33.00
N LEU A 46 -2.84 -18.68 32.45
CA LEU A 46 -2.86 -18.21 31.07
C LEU A 46 -1.98 -16.98 30.90
N LYS A 47 -2.02 -16.02 31.84
CA LYS A 47 -1.12 -14.86 31.86
C LYS A 47 0.35 -15.28 31.91
N LYS A 48 0.71 -16.23 32.78
CA LYS A 48 2.09 -16.76 32.85
C LYS A 48 2.52 -17.47 31.56
N LYS A 49 1.60 -18.16 30.87
CA LYS A 49 1.87 -18.81 29.58
C LYS A 49 2.06 -17.79 28.46
N GLN A 50 1.25 -16.73 28.43
CA GLN A 50 1.39 -15.61 27.49
C GLN A 50 2.70 -14.87 27.72
N GLN A 51 3.02 -14.49 28.96
CA GLN A 51 4.30 -13.84 29.31
C GLN A 51 5.51 -14.69 28.88
N LYS A 52 5.49 -16.00 29.14
CA LYS A 52 6.57 -16.90 28.69
C LYS A 52 6.71 -16.93 27.16
N LYS A 53 5.60 -16.83 26.42
CA LYS A 53 5.61 -16.77 24.95
C LYS A 53 6.16 -15.42 24.46
N GLU A 54 5.69 -14.32 25.05
CA GLU A 54 6.17 -12.97 24.75
C GLU A 54 7.67 -12.81 25.04
N ASP A 55 8.16 -13.33 26.16
CA ASP A 55 9.58 -13.31 26.51
C ASP A 55 10.43 -14.12 25.51
N GLN A 56 9.92 -15.26 25.04
CA GLN A 56 10.59 -16.07 24.01
C GLN A 56 10.62 -15.36 22.66
N GLU A 57 9.51 -14.75 22.24
CA GLU A 57 9.42 -13.98 21.00
C GLU A 57 10.30 -12.73 21.07
N LYS A 58 10.28 -12.00 22.18
CA LYS A 58 11.15 -10.85 22.43
C LYS A 58 12.62 -11.23 22.37
N LYS A 59 13.03 -12.31 23.04
CA LYS A 59 14.41 -12.80 22.96
C LYS A 59 14.81 -13.22 21.54
N ARG A 60 13.89 -13.81 20.77
CA ARG A 60 14.14 -14.16 19.35
C ARG A 60 14.28 -12.91 18.49
N LEU A 61 13.45 -11.88 18.70
CA LEU A 61 13.51 -10.60 18.00
C LEU A 61 14.79 -9.84 18.33
N GLU A 62 15.18 -9.76 19.60
CA GLU A 62 16.43 -9.13 20.05
C GLU A 62 17.65 -9.83 19.44
N GLN A 63 17.65 -11.17 19.35
CA GLN A 63 18.72 -11.91 18.68
C GLN A 63 18.77 -11.64 17.17
N LEU A 64 17.61 -11.53 16.52
CA LEU A 64 17.52 -11.21 15.11
C LEU A 64 17.99 -9.78 14.84
N GLN A 65 17.58 -8.82 15.67
CA GLN A 65 18.03 -7.43 15.60
C GLN A 65 19.54 -7.33 15.82
N LYS A 66 20.08 -7.97 16.85
CA LYS A 66 21.53 -8.00 17.09
C LYS A 66 22.31 -8.62 15.92
N LYS A 67 21.78 -9.68 15.31
CA LYS A 67 22.37 -10.29 14.10
C LYS A 67 22.27 -9.36 12.89
N ALA A 68 21.14 -8.68 12.70
CA ALA A 68 20.94 -7.73 11.62
C ALA A 68 21.87 -6.53 11.75
N GLU A 69 22.03 -5.98 12.96
CA GLU A 69 22.98 -4.90 13.26
C GLU A 69 24.43 -5.32 13.03
N ALA A 70 24.83 -6.52 13.49
CA ALA A 70 26.16 -7.05 13.24
C ALA A 70 26.43 -7.25 11.74
N LYS A 71 25.45 -7.77 10.99
CA LYS A 71 25.54 -7.93 9.54
C LYS A 71 25.65 -6.57 8.84
N ALA A 72 24.85 -5.59 9.26
CA ALA A 72 24.90 -4.24 8.71
C ALA A 72 26.24 -3.55 8.98
N LEU A 73 26.87 -3.78 10.14
CA LEU A 73 28.20 -3.26 10.44
C LEU A 73 29.26 -3.92 9.55
N LEU A 74 29.22 -5.25 9.40
CA LEU A 74 30.13 -5.98 8.51
C LEU A 74 29.99 -5.52 7.06
N GLU A 75 28.77 -5.29 6.59
CA GLU A 75 28.54 -4.79 5.24
C GLU A 75 29.12 -3.38 5.05
N LYS A 76 28.96 -2.48 6.04
CA LYS A 76 29.59 -1.16 6.01
C LYS A 76 31.13 -1.25 5.94
N GLU A 77 31.73 -2.16 6.69
CA GLU A 77 33.18 -2.41 6.63
C GLU A 77 33.60 -2.94 5.24
N MET A 78 32.87 -3.91 4.69
CA MET A 78 33.11 -4.42 3.34
C MET A 78 32.91 -3.37 2.26
N GLN A 79 31.92 -2.49 2.39
CA GLN A 79 31.70 -1.38 1.47
C GLN A 79 32.85 -0.37 1.54
N SER A 80 33.36 -0.05 2.74
CA SER A 80 34.54 0.81 2.90
C SER A 80 35.79 0.20 2.23
N ILE A 81 36.00 -1.11 2.37
CA ILE A 81 37.14 -1.81 1.73
C ILE A 81 36.94 -1.91 0.21
N LYS A 82 35.72 -2.15 -0.26
CA LYS A 82 35.37 -2.26 -1.70
C LYS A 82 35.31 -0.90 -2.41
N ALA A 83 35.20 0.19 -1.66
CA ALA A 83 35.22 1.57 -2.17
C ALA A 83 36.64 2.12 -2.40
N ALA A 84 37.70 1.33 -2.21
CA ALA A 84 38.97 1.64 -2.84
C ALA A 84 38.77 1.64 -4.37
N PRO A 85 39.02 2.77 -5.05
CA PRO A 85 38.55 2.97 -6.41
C PRO A 85 39.20 1.95 -7.35
N LYS A 86 38.37 1.29 -8.17
CA LYS A 86 38.83 0.72 -9.44
C LYS A 86 39.30 1.86 -10.34
N ALA A 87 40.51 2.32 -10.10
CA ALA A 87 41.27 3.12 -11.02
C ALA A 87 41.95 2.19 -12.05
N ALA A 88 41.66 2.50 -13.31
CA ALA A 88 42.39 2.19 -14.54
C ALA A 88 42.23 0.78 -15.19
N PRO A 89 42.08 0.74 -16.54
CA PRO A 89 42.09 -0.47 -17.37
C PRO A 89 43.50 -1.12 -17.40
N PRO A 90 43.61 -2.41 -17.78
CA PRO A 90 44.84 -3.19 -17.61
C PRO A 90 46.01 -2.70 -18.49
N PRO A 91 47.27 -2.67 -17.97
CA PRO A 91 48.46 -2.44 -18.78
C PRO A 91 48.76 -3.60 -19.76
N PRO A 92 49.55 -3.34 -20.82
CA PRO A 92 49.67 -4.17 -22.03
C PRO A 92 50.21 -5.59 -21.82
N LYS A 93 49.89 -6.45 -22.80
CA LYS A 93 50.22 -7.88 -22.88
C LYS A 93 51.72 -8.14 -22.69
N ILE A 94 52.04 -8.93 -21.67
CA ILE A 94 53.39 -9.38 -21.34
C ILE A 94 53.72 -10.64 -22.17
N THR A 95 54.93 -10.71 -22.72
CA THR A 95 55.40 -11.86 -23.51
C THR A 95 55.88 -13.02 -22.61
N ARG A 96 55.78 -14.24 -23.14
CA ARG A 96 55.97 -15.50 -22.40
C ARG A 96 57.28 -15.60 -21.61
N ALA A 97 58.38 -15.07 -22.16
CA ALA A 97 59.70 -15.07 -21.49
C ALA A 97 59.78 -14.17 -20.24
N GLN A 98 58.97 -13.10 -20.18
CA GLN A 98 58.94 -12.18 -19.04
C GLN A 98 58.10 -12.75 -17.88
N ILE A 99 57.14 -13.63 -18.19
CA ILE A 99 56.32 -14.36 -17.21
C ILE A 99 57.15 -15.48 -16.56
N GLU A 100 58.03 -16.15 -17.32
CA GLU A 100 58.92 -17.21 -16.82
C GLU A 100 59.94 -16.68 -15.79
N ARG A 101 60.56 -15.51 -16.01
CA ARG A 101 61.52 -14.87 -15.07
C ARG A 101 60.92 -14.40 -13.75
N MET A 102 59.62 -14.09 -13.72
CA MET A 102 58.91 -13.69 -12.50
C MET A 102 58.42 -14.92 -11.70
N LYS A 103 58.11 -16.01 -12.41
CA LYS A 103 57.77 -17.30 -11.79
C LYS A 103 58.97 -18.01 -11.17
N GLU A 104 60.17 -17.94 -11.75
CA GLU A 104 61.40 -18.48 -11.10
C GLU A 104 61.78 -17.73 -9.81
N LYS A 105 61.44 -16.43 -9.68
CA LYS A 105 61.68 -15.63 -8.46
C LYS A 105 60.68 -15.89 -7.33
N THR A 106 59.56 -16.55 -7.59
CA THR A 106 58.50 -16.81 -6.59
C THR A 106 58.35 -18.28 -6.20
N ILE A 107 58.86 -19.22 -7.00
CA ILE A 107 58.68 -20.67 -6.77
C ILE A 107 60.04 -21.39 -6.78
N LYS A 108 60.95 -20.92 -5.92
CA LYS A 108 61.92 -21.75 -5.19
C LYS A 108 61.28 -22.19 -3.86
N ALA A 109 60.05 -22.70 -3.95
CA ALA A 109 59.29 -23.36 -2.90
C ALA A 109 58.49 -24.50 -3.57
N GLU A 110 59.21 -25.61 -3.74
CA GLU A 110 58.90 -27.06 -3.80
C GLU A 110 57.45 -27.63 -3.96
N PRO A 111 57.28 -28.91 -4.36
CA PRO A 111 56.82 -29.22 -5.71
C PRO A 111 55.57 -30.13 -5.85
N VAL A 112 54.93 -29.91 -7.00
CA VAL A 112 54.04 -30.70 -7.89
C VAL A 112 53.96 -32.24 -7.75
N LYS A 113 52.75 -32.82 -7.96
CA LYS A 113 52.45 -34.03 -8.80
C LYS A 113 50.90 -34.24 -9.00
N PRO A 114 50.43 -35.05 -10.00
CA PRO A 114 49.47 -34.61 -11.04
C PRO A 114 48.06 -35.27 -11.03
N VAL A 115 47.16 -34.71 -11.86
CA VAL A 115 45.73 -35.07 -12.06
C VAL A 115 45.51 -35.88 -13.36
N PRO A 116 44.60 -36.87 -13.42
CA PRO A 116 44.17 -37.54 -14.65
C PRO A 116 42.95 -36.89 -15.34
N SER A 117 42.70 -37.37 -16.57
CA SER A 117 41.81 -36.91 -17.65
C SER A 117 40.32 -36.69 -17.30
N LYS A 118 39.74 -35.62 -17.87
CA LYS A 118 38.32 -35.23 -17.77
C LYS A 118 37.37 -36.14 -18.55
N VAL A 119 36.34 -36.62 -17.87
CA VAL A 119 35.08 -37.15 -18.44
C VAL A 119 34.10 -35.98 -18.54
N VAL A 120 33.47 -35.79 -19.70
CA VAL A 120 32.39 -34.81 -19.88
C VAL A 120 31.12 -35.43 -19.31
N VAL A 121 30.60 -34.82 -18.24
CA VAL A 121 29.32 -35.15 -17.62
C VAL A 121 28.32 -34.11 -18.12
N GLU A 122 27.25 -34.56 -18.78
CA GLU A 122 26.09 -33.69 -19.09
C GLU A 122 25.46 -33.25 -17.77
N GLU A 123 25.43 -31.94 -17.51
CA GLU A 123 24.75 -31.38 -16.35
C GLU A 123 23.23 -31.54 -16.52
N PRO A 124 22.53 -32.18 -15.57
CA PRO A 124 21.07 -32.21 -15.60
C PRO A 124 20.50 -30.79 -15.44
N PRO A 125 19.33 -30.50 -16.04
CA PRO A 125 18.71 -29.18 -15.94
C PRO A 125 18.46 -28.82 -14.48
N LEU A 126 18.88 -27.62 -14.07
CA LEU A 126 18.64 -27.11 -12.73
C LEU A 126 17.13 -26.97 -12.51
N GLU A 127 16.59 -27.72 -11.55
CA GLU A 127 15.20 -27.55 -11.11
C GLU A 127 15.04 -26.23 -10.35
N GLU A 128 14.02 -25.44 -10.73
CA GLU A 128 13.76 -24.16 -10.08
C GLU A 128 13.31 -24.35 -8.63
N ASN A 129 13.85 -23.51 -7.74
CA ASN A 129 13.47 -23.54 -6.34
C ASN A 129 12.04 -23.02 -6.14
N LEU A 130 11.09 -23.95 -6.01
CA LEU A 130 9.66 -23.69 -5.72
C LEU A 130 9.40 -22.95 -4.39
N ASN A 131 10.42 -22.68 -3.58
CA ASN A 131 10.29 -21.83 -2.39
C ASN A 131 10.54 -20.33 -2.69
N ARG A 132 10.93 -19.98 -3.92
CA ARG A 132 11.06 -18.60 -4.41
C ARG A 132 10.03 -18.36 -5.52
N ILE A 133 8.77 -18.63 -5.20
CA ILE A 133 7.66 -18.31 -6.10
C ILE A 133 7.44 -16.80 -6.00
N HIS A 134 7.76 -16.07 -7.07
CA HIS A 134 7.17 -14.74 -7.24
C HIS A 134 5.71 -14.99 -7.63
N LEU A 135 4.80 -14.78 -6.69
CA LEU A 135 3.38 -14.79 -6.99
C LEU A 135 3.09 -13.51 -7.80
N ASP A 136 2.78 -13.67 -9.08
CA ASP A 136 2.28 -12.58 -9.93
C ASP A 136 0.85 -12.24 -9.47
N GLY A 137 0.75 -11.42 -8.42
CA GLY A 137 -0.51 -10.97 -7.84
C GLY A 137 -0.29 -9.95 -6.72
N GLU A 138 -1.34 -9.21 -6.37
CA GLU A 138 -1.33 -8.32 -5.21
C GLU A 138 -1.31 -9.17 -3.92
N VAL A 139 -0.12 -9.32 -3.32
CA VAL A 139 0.06 -10.07 -2.06
C VAL A 139 -0.09 -9.11 -0.90
N ALA A 140 -1.20 -9.20 -0.19
CA ALA A 140 -1.35 -8.53 1.09
C ALA A 140 -0.50 -9.23 2.16
N GLN A 141 0.52 -8.54 2.68
CA GLN A 141 1.30 -9.03 3.83
C GLN A 141 0.73 -8.52 5.16
N THR A 142 -0.15 -7.52 5.09
CA THR A 142 -0.71 -6.83 6.27
C THR A 142 -2.24 -6.80 6.19
N VAL A 143 -2.91 -6.74 7.34
CA VAL A 143 -4.39 -6.69 7.41
C VAL A 143 -4.93 -5.45 6.69
N ASP A 144 -4.31 -4.28 6.87
CA ASP A 144 -4.71 -3.05 6.18
C ASP A 144 -4.50 -3.12 4.66
N GLU A 145 -3.50 -3.86 4.22
CA GLU A 145 -3.20 -4.10 2.81
C GLU A 145 -4.23 -5.06 2.20
N ALA A 146 -4.61 -6.12 2.93
CA ALA A 146 -5.68 -7.03 2.55
C ALA A 146 -7.02 -6.31 2.46
N ILE A 147 -7.31 -5.40 3.40
CA ILE A 147 -8.50 -4.55 3.36
C ILE A 147 -8.44 -3.56 2.21
N SER A 148 -7.26 -3.06 1.82
CA SER A 148 -7.17 -2.14 0.67
C SER A 148 -7.32 -2.84 -0.68
N ILE A 149 -6.85 -4.08 -0.79
CA ILE A 149 -6.93 -4.91 -2.00
C ILE A 149 -8.33 -5.50 -2.16
N LEU A 150 -8.92 -6.03 -1.08
CA LEU A 150 -10.22 -6.72 -1.10
C LEU A 150 -11.39 -5.81 -0.72
N GLY A 151 -11.12 -4.71 -0.03
CA GLY A 151 -12.13 -3.75 0.38
C GLY A 151 -12.75 -3.10 -0.85
N GLU A 152 -14.06 -3.27 -0.98
CA GLU A 152 -14.85 -2.57 -1.97
C GLU A 152 -14.59 -1.07 -1.77
N LYS A 153 -13.93 -0.44 -2.75
CA LYS A 153 -13.82 1.03 -2.83
C LYS A 153 -15.22 1.56 -3.11
N SER A 154 -16.08 1.51 -2.09
CA SER A 154 -17.22 2.39 -1.97
C SER A 154 -16.62 3.78 -1.85
N ASP A 155 -16.35 4.37 -3.02
CA ASP A 155 -16.04 5.77 -3.16
C ASP A 155 -17.35 6.48 -2.81
N THR A 156 -17.68 6.50 -1.52
CA THR A 156 -18.91 7.04 -0.97
C THR A 156 -18.82 8.53 -1.27
N ASP A 157 -19.43 8.92 -2.39
CA ASP A 157 -19.21 10.23 -2.97
C ASP A 157 -19.47 11.29 -1.91
N ARG A 158 -18.38 11.89 -1.46
CA ARG A 158 -18.39 12.84 -0.35
C ARG A 158 -19.07 14.15 -0.74
N HIS A 159 -19.28 14.40 -2.04
CA HIS A 159 -19.82 15.67 -2.56
C HIS A 159 -20.85 15.46 -3.69
N PRO A 160 -22.02 14.87 -3.38
CA PRO A 160 -23.12 14.73 -4.34
C PRO A 160 -23.60 16.09 -4.87
N GLU A 161 -23.47 17.15 -4.08
CA GLU A 161 -23.79 18.52 -4.46
C GLU A 161 -22.93 19.04 -5.63
N LYS A 162 -21.65 18.61 -5.74
CA LYS A 162 -20.76 19.02 -6.84
C LYS A 162 -21.14 18.33 -8.14
N ARG A 163 -21.55 17.06 -8.07
CA ARG A 163 -21.99 16.28 -9.23
C ARG A 163 -23.37 16.70 -9.72
N LEU A 164 -24.23 17.27 -8.85
CA LEU A 164 -25.58 17.71 -9.22
C LEU A 164 -25.59 18.64 -10.43
N LYS A 165 -24.66 19.61 -10.51
CA LYS A 165 -24.60 20.56 -11.63
C LYS A 165 -24.17 19.87 -12.92
N ALA A 166 -23.11 19.06 -12.88
CA ALA A 166 -22.60 18.34 -14.03
C ALA A 166 -23.59 17.28 -14.55
N ALA A 167 -24.24 16.57 -13.63
CA ALA A 167 -25.25 15.57 -13.98
C ALA A 167 -26.51 16.23 -14.54
N TYR A 168 -26.92 17.40 -14.02
CA TYR A 168 -28.04 18.18 -14.57
C TYR A 168 -27.72 18.71 -15.98
N THR A 169 -26.50 19.19 -16.24
CA THR A 169 -26.12 19.66 -17.59
C THR A 169 -26.11 18.52 -18.60
N ALA A 170 -25.57 17.34 -18.23
CA ALA A 170 -25.60 16.16 -19.07
C ALA A 170 -27.05 15.70 -19.37
N PHE A 171 -27.93 15.77 -18.37
CA PHE A 171 -29.35 15.44 -18.52
C PHE A 171 -30.09 16.46 -19.39
N GLU A 172 -29.78 17.76 -19.26
CA GLU A 172 -30.34 18.83 -20.10
C GLU A 172 -29.95 18.62 -21.56
N GLU A 173 -28.68 18.34 -21.86
CA GLU A 173 -28.21 18.13 -23.24
C GLU A 173 -28.86 16.91 -23.90
N ALA A 174 -29.07 15.82 -23.16
CA ALA A 174 -29.69 14.61 -23.69
C ALA A 174 -31.22 14.74 -23.90
N ASN A 175 -31.94 15.32 -22.93
CA ASN A 175 -33.42 15.30 -22.93
C ASN A 175 -34.05 16.56 -23.54
N LEU A 176 -33.37 17.70 -23.55
CA LEU A 176 -33.89 18.94 -24.15
C LEU A 176 -34.27 18.79 -25.65
N PRO A 177 -33.51 18.12 -26.53
CA PRO A 177 -33.92 17.94 -27.92
C PRO A 177 -35.16 17.02 -28.05
N ILE A 178 -35.27 16.00 -27.19
CA ILE A 178 -36.42 15.08 -27.16
C ILE A 178 -37.69 15.85 -26.76
N LEU A 179 -37.63 16.61 -25.66
CA LEU A 179 -38.73 17.45 -25.18
C LEU A 179 -39.17 18.51 -26.21
N LYS A 180 -38.23 19.06 -26.99
CA LYS A 180 -38.55 20.00 -28.08
C LYS A 180 -39.24 19.32 -29.26
N ALA A 181 -38.89 18.08 -29.58
CA ALA A 181 -39.53 17.31 -30.63
C ALA A 181 -40.94 16.87 -30.23
N GLU A 182 -41.14 16.47 -28.98
CA GLU A 182 -42.44 16.06 -28.45
C GLU A 182 -43.40 17.25 -28.24
N ASN A 183 -42.86 18.41 -27.86
CA ASN A 183 -43.67 19.59 -27.54
C ASN A 183 -43.17 20.85 -28.29
N PRO A 184 -43.38 20.93 -29.62
CA PRO A 184 -42.87 22.03 -30.44
C PRO A 184 -43.57 23.38 -30.16
N THR A 185 -44.74 23.36 -29.52
CA THR A 185 -45.53 24.58 -29.21
C THR A 185 -45.10 25.27 -27.91
N LEU A 186 -44.33 24.59 -27.06
CA LEU A 186 -43.95 25.11 -25.73
C LEU A 186 -42.72 26.01 -25.82
N ARG A 187 -42.73 27.09 -25.03
CA ARG A 187 -41.58 27.99 -24.88
C ARG A 187 -40.46 27.27 -24.12
N LEU A 188 -39.21 27.61 -24.42
CA LEU A 188 -38.02 27.04 -23.75
C LEU A 188 -38.08 27.09 -22.22
N SER A 189 -38.67 28.13 -21.63
CA SER A 189 -38.87 28.23 -20.18
C SER A 189 -39.78 27.14 -19.62
N GLN A 190 -40.83 26.78 -20.35
CA GLN A 190 -41.78 25.72 -19.99
C GLN A 190 -41.13 24.34 -20.14
N LEU A 191 -40.38 24.13 -21.23
CA LEU A 191 -39.60 22.91 -21.45
C LEU A 191 -38.55 22.70 -20.34
N LYS A 192 -37.83 23.75 -19.94
CA LYS A 192 -36.88 23.68 -18.81
C LYS A 192 -37.57 23.38 -17.48
N GLN A 193 -38.79 23.87 -17.28
CA GLN A 193 -39.58 23.55 -16.08
C GLN A 193 -40.02 22.09 -16.06
N MET A 194 -40.41 21.52 -17.19
CA MET A 194 -40.71 20.09 -17.33
C MET A 194 -39.47 19.23 -17.11
N LEU A 195 -38.37 19.57 -17.78
CA LEU A 195 -37.07 18.93 -17.63
C LEU A 195 -36.61 18.92 -16.15
N ARG A 196 -36.79 20.04 -15.43
CA ARG A 196 -36.43 20.10 -14.00
C ARG A 196 -37.29 19.18 -13.14
N LYS A 197 -38.57 18.99 -13.47
CA LYS A 197 -39.47 18.06 -12.77
C LYS A 197 -39.07 16.61 -13.04
N GLU A 198 -38.72 16.28 -14.28
CA GLU A 198 -38.20 14.96 -14.66
C GLU A 198 -36.87 14.68 -13.98
N TRP A 199 -35.96 15.66 -13.95
CA TRP A 199 -34.69 15.56 -13.25
C TRP A 199 -34.83 15.25 -11.76
N LEU A 200 -35.77 15.90 -11.07
CA LEU A 200 -36.01 15.64 -9.64
C LEU A 200 -36.49 14.20 -9.37
N LYS A 201 -37.10 13.52 -10.34
CA LYS A 201 -37.56 12.13 -10.23
C LYS A 201 -36.59 11.13 -10.86
N SER A 202 -35.68 11.60 -11.69
CA SER A 202 -34.76 10.78 -12.45
C SER A 202 -33.76 10.06 -11.53
N PRO A 203 -33.39 8.80 -11.84
CA PRO A 203 -32.33 8.09 -11.13
C PRO A 203 -30.95 8.66 -11.44
N GLN A 204 -30.78 9.45 -12.51
CA GLN A 204 -29.51 10.12 -12.80
C GLN A 204 -29.21 11.28 -11.84
N ASN A 205 -30.17 11.70 -11.02
CA ASN A 205 -29.96 12.68 -9.98
C ASN A 205 -29.19 12.05 -8.79
N PRO A 206 -27.96 12.52 -8.49
CA PRO A 206 -27.16 11.98 -7.38
C PRO A 206 -27.86 12.06 -6.01
N LEU A 207 -28.86 12.92 -5.84
CA LEU A 207 -29.65 13.04 -4.62
C LEU A 207 -30.69 11.91 -4.43
N ASN A 208 -31.07 11.24 -5.53
CA ASN A 208 -32.04 10.14 -5.52
C ASN A 208 -31.36 8.76 -5.46
N MET A 209 -30.05 8.71 -5.65
CA MET A 209 -29.26 7.50 -5.48
C MET A 209 -29.24 7.17 -3.98
N LYS A 210 -30.04 6.20 -3.57
CA LYS A 210 -29.93 5.61 -2.23
C LYS A 210 -28.57 4.92 -2.15
N VAL A 211 -27.69 5.45 -1.31
CA VAL A 211 -26.56 4.70 -0.74
C VAL A 211 -27.12 3.68 0.24
#